data_AF-A0A2S2G9G1-F1
#
_entry.id   AF-A0A2S2G9G1-F1
#
_cell.length_a   1.000
_cell.length_b   1.000
_cell.length_c   1.000
_cell.angle_alpha   90.00
_cell.angle_beta   90.00
_cell.angle_gamma   90.00
#
_symmetry.space_group_name_H-M   'P 1'
#
loop_
_entity.id
_entity.type
_entity.pdbx_description
1 polymer ?
#
loop_
_entity_poly.entity_id
_entity_poly.type
_entity_poly.pdbx_seq_one_letter_code
_entity_poly.pdbx_strand_id
1 'polypeptide(L)'
;MRSAKSMEKGGWRTLPAEGRTGDAPEWPLTEAADRELDLWDDLWAKPQAVAWEDMGQELEVALFVRTLAEAERVDARVDVKKMVRGYLDSLGLSVAGMNRNRWKIAPSADAPVTDGPVSAAPVRRPSARDRLKVVPSGEGT
;
A
#
# COMPACT_ATOMS: atom_id res chain seq x y z
N MET A 1 0.37 10.36 -22.68
CA MET A 1 -1.04 9.95 -22.48
C MET A 1 -1.15 8.43 -22.29
N ARG A 2 -0.75 7.86 -21.14
CA ARG A 2 -1.05 6.46 -20.76
C ARG A 2 -0.90 6.28 -19.24
N SER A 3 -1.79 6.84 -18.43
CA SER A 3 -1.99 6.37 -17.05
C SER A 3 -3.43 6.69 -16.61
N ALA A 4 -4.37 5.91 -17.16
CA ALA A 4 -5.76 5.87 -16.69
C ALA A 4 -6.28 4.43 -16.61
N LYS A 5 -5.36 3.44 -16.64
CA LYS A 5 -5.72 2.03 -16.84
C LYS A 5 -5.23 1.15 -15.69
N SER A 6 -5.79 1.39 -14.51
CA SER A 6 -5.92 0.36 -13.47
C SER A 6 -6.79 0.86 -12.29
N MET A 7 -7.95 1.44 -12.58
CA MET A 7 -9.07 1.41 -11.62
C MET A 7 -9.84 0.12 -11.86
N GLU A 8 -9.33 -0.99 -11.29
CA GLU A 8 -10.07 -2.25 -11.20
C GLU A 8 -11.26 -2.09 -10.23
N LYS A 9 -12.30 -2.91 -10.41
CA LYS A 9 -13.55 -2.92 -9.62
C LYS A 9 -13.28 -2.75 -8.12
N GLY A 10 -13.77 -1.66 -7.54
CA GLY A 10 -13.67 -1.35 -6.10
C GLY A 10 -12.76 -0.18 -5.72
N GLY A 11 -12.14 0.50 -6.70
CA GLY A 11 -11.31 1.69 -6.45
C GLY A 11 -9.93 1.36 -5.88
N TRP A 12 -9.44 0.13 -6.11
CA TRP A 12 -8.08 -0.27 -5.78
C TRP A 12 -7.15 -0.06 -6.96
N ARG A 13 -5.98 0.55 -6.70
CA ARG A 13 -4.89 0.70 -7.66
C ARG A 13 -3.92 -0.46 -7.53
N THR A 14 -3.63 -1.14 -8.63
CA THR A 14 -2.59 -2.17 -8.70
C THR A 14 -1.27 -1.56 -9.14
N LEU A 15 -0.21 -1.71 -8.33
CA LEU A 15 1.15 -1.24 -8.57
C LEU A 15 2.02 -2.39 -9.12
N PRO A 16 2.98 -2.13 -10.02
CA PRO A 16 3.85 -3.18 -10.57
C PRO A 16 4.78 -3.74 -9.49
N ALA A 17 4.98 -5.06 -9.46
CA ALA A 17 5.80 -5.71 -8.43
C ALA A 17 7.28 -5.36 -8.54
N GLU A 18 7.72 -5.11 -9.77
CA GLU A 18 9.09 -4.82 -10.18
C GLU A 18 9.52 -3.40 -9.80
N GLY A 19 8.57 -2.56 -9.37
CA GLY A 19 8.84 -1.17 -9.02
C GLY A 19 8.61 -0.18 -10.16
N ARG A 20 9.00 1.08 -9.92
CA ARG A 20 9.03 2.11 -10.96
C ARG A 20 10.29 1.90 -11.81
N THR A 21 10.16 2.08 -13.13
CA THR A 21 11.27 2.00 -14.07
C THR A 21 11.93 3.36 -14.29
N GLY A 22 13.24 3.37 -14.51
CA GLY A 22 14.03 4.57 -14.79
C GLY A 22 14.68 5.14 -13.53
N ASP A 23 15.49 6.19 -13.73
CA ASP A 23 16.21 6.84 -12.63
C ASP A 23 15.24 7.61 -11.72
N ALA A 24 15.65 7.80 -10.46
CA ALA A 24 14.94 8.64 -9.53
C ALA A 24 14.85 10.08 -10.07
N PRO A 25 13.76 10.83 -9.80
CA PRO A 25 13.66 12.22 -10.21
C PRO A 25 14.72 13.07 -9.50
N GLU A 26 14.95 14.27 -10.04
CA GLU A 26 15.86 15.24 -9.44
C GLU A 26 15.47 15.51 -7.98
N TRP A 27 16.48 15.52 -7.10
CA TRP A 27 16.28 15.80 -5.69
C TRP A 27 15.70 17.22 -5.49
N PRO A 28 14.49 17.37 -4.89
CA PRO A 28 13.79 18.65 -4.91
C PRO A 28 14.13 19.59 -3.75
N LEU A 29 14.90 19.12 -2.76
CA LEU A 29 15.36 19.97 -1.65
C LEU A 29 16.72 20.59 -1.98
N THR A 30 17.13 21.60 -1.22
CA THR A 30 18.37 22.39 -1.41
C THR A 30 19.64 21.53 -1.61
N GLU A 31 20.26 21.06 -0.53
CA GLU A 31 21.39 20.14 -0.55
C GLU A 31 20.92 18.77 -0.04
N ALA A 32 21.46 17.68 -0.62
CA ALA A 32 21.24 16.31 -0.16
C ALA A 32 22.49 15.80 0.57
N ALA A 33 22.31 15.07 1.66
CA ALA A 33 23.37 14.25 2.23
C ALA A 33 23.49 12.91 1.47
N ASP A 34 24.67 12.28 1.47
CA ASP A 34 24.89 11.00 0.79
C ASP A 34 23.86 9.93 1.19
N ARG A 35 23.58 9.83 2.49
CA ARG A 35 22.57 8.89 3.01
C ARG A 35 21.15 9.19 2.52
N GLU A 36 20.83 10.46 2.27
CA GLU A 36 19.54 10.85 1.70
C GLU A 36 19.43 10.39 0.24
N LEU A 37 20.51 10.52 -0.54
CA LEU A 37 20.53 10.06 -1.93
C LEU A 37 20.38 8.53 -2.04
N ASP A 38 21.08 7.77 -1.19
CA ASP A 38 20.92 6.31 -1.13
C ASP A 38 19.45 5.91 -0.88
N LEU A 39 18.82 6.56 0.11
CA LEU A 39 17.43 6.32 0.47
C LEU A 39 16.45 6.78 -0.63
N TRP A 40 16.78 7.88 -1.31
CA TRP A 40 16.00 8.41 -2.42
C TRP A 40 15.91 7.42 -3.56
N ASP A 41 17.06 6.89 -4.00
CA ASP A 41 17.13 5.90 -5.07
C ASP A 41 16.39 4.61 -4.68
N ASP A 42 16.61 4.12 -3.46
CA ASP A 42 15.95 2.92 -2.92
C ASP A 42 14.42 3.05 -2.83
N LEU A 43 13.91 4.25 -2.55
CA LEU A 43 12.47 4.52 -2.47
C LEU A 43 11.87 4.68 -3.86
N TRP A 44 12.52 5.39 -4.77
CA TRP A 44 12.03 5.57 -6.13
C TRP A 44 12.06 4.29 -6.96
N ALA A 45 12.85 3.29 -6.58
CA ALA A 45 12.77 1.95 -7.17
C ALA A 45 11.52 1.15 -6.72
N LYS A 46 10.73 1.61 -5.73
CA LYS A 46 9.62 0.81 -5.17
C LYS A 46 8.34 0.86 -6.03
N PRO A 47 7.43 -0.13 -5.91
CA PRO A 47 6.12 -0.11 -6.59
C PRO A 47 5.31 1.17 -6.35
N GLN A 48 5.35 1.68 -5.11
CA GLN A 48 4.64 2.89 -4.69
C GLN A 48 5.09 4.14 -5.45
N ALA A 49 6.32 4.17 -5.92
CA ALA A 49 6.89 5.30 -6.64
C ALA A 49 6.16 5.64 -7.94
N VAL A 50 5.53 4.65 -8.59
CA VAL A 50 4.66 4.89 -9.75
C VAL A 50 3.44 5.73 -9.36
N ALA A 51 2.90 5.52 -8.15
CA ALA A 51 1.79 6.33 -7.66
C ALA A 51 2.25 7.72 -7.22
N TRP A 52 3.41 7.82 -6.57
CA TRP A 52 3.99 9.11 -6.17
C TRP A 52 4.27 10.01 -7.37
N GLU A 53 4.84 9.45 -8.45
CA GLU A 53 5.08 10.18 -9.71
C GLU A 53 3.77 10.68 -10.33
N ASP A 54 2.76 9.83 -10.46
CA ASP A 54 1.45 10.22 -11.00
C ASP A 54 0.76 11.33 -10.18
N MET A 55 1.12 11.47 -8.89
CA MET A 55 0.55 12.46 -7.97
C MET A 55 1.46 13.67 -7.73
N GLY A 56 2.69 13.71 -8.27
CA GLY A 56 3.66 14.79 -8.02
C GLY A 56 4.10 14.88 -6.55
N GLN A 57 4.40 13.75 -5.92
CA GLN A 57 4.77 13.67 -4.50
C GLN A 57 6.29 13.73 -4.24
N GLU A 58 7.10 14.25 -5.17
CA GLU A 58 8.55 14.29 -5.05
C GLU A 58 9.01 14.99 -3.77
N LEU A 59 8.40 16.14 -3.46
CA LEU A 59 8.74 16.89 -2.25
C LEU A 59 8.39 16.12 -0.96
N GLU A 60 7.25 15.42 -0.94
CA GLU A 60 6.83 14.65 0.23
C GLU A 60 7.75 13.45 0.48
N VAL A 61 8.14 12.75 -0.59
CA VAL A 61 9.12 11.65 -0.53
C VAL A 61 10.48 12.19 -0.05
N ALA A 62 10.91 13.37 -0.50
CA ALA A 62 12.21 13.93 -0.12
C ALA A 62 12.23 14.35 1.36
N LEU A 63 11.13 14.93 1.86
CA LEU A 63 10.98 15.23 3.29
C LEU A 63 10.94 13.96 4.14
N PHE A 64 10.32 12.89 3.63
CA PHE A 64 10.36 11.59 4.30
C PHE A 64 11.78 11.02 4.36
N VAL A 65 12.53 11.03 3.25
CA VAL A 65 13.93 10.60 3.18
C VAL A 65 14.78 11.32 4.21
N ARG A 66 14.70 12.65 4.24
CA ARG A 66 15.43 13.48 5.22
C ARG A 66 15.08 13.11 6.66
N THR A 67 13.79 12.94 6.92
CA THR A 67 13.31 12.55 8.25
C THR A 67 13.80 11.14 8.63
N LEU A 68 13.85 10.21 7.67
CA LEU A 68 14.30 8.85 7.87
C LEU A 68 15.81 8.80 8.13
N ALA A 69 16.61 9.50 7.32
CA ALA A 69 18.06 9.62 7.52
C ALA A 69 18.40 10.18 8.91
N GLU A 70 17.68 11.21 9.36
CA GLU A 70 17.82 11.73 10.73
C GLU A 70 17.39 10.69 11.78
N ALA A 71 16.27 9.98 11.56
CA ALA A 71 15.76 8.98 12.50
C ALA A 71 16.67 7.76 12.68
N GLU A 72 17.49 7.42 11.68
CA GLU A 72 18.47 6.32 11.71
C GLU A 72 19.65 6.60 12.65
N ARG A 73 19.90 7.87 13.00
CA ARG A 73 20.99 8.22 13.93
C ARG A 73 20.76 7.64 15.32
N VAL A 74 21.85 7.24 15.98
CA VAL A 74 21.81 6.66 17.34
C VAL A 74 21.23 7.66 18.35
N ASP A 75 21.54 8.94 18.17
CA ASP A 75 21.10 10.06 19.01
C ASP A 75 19.82 10.75 18.50
N ALA A 76 19.14 10.16 17.51
CA ALA A 76 17.94 10.74 16.90
C ALA A 76 16.84 10.99 17.94
N ARG A 77 16.27 12.20 17.87
CA ARG A 77 15.20 12.63 18.77
C ARG A 77 13.94 11.76 18.58
N VAL A 78 13.21 11.53 19.67
CA VAL A 78 12.01 10.66 19.67
C VAL A 78 10.87 11.22 18.83
N ASP A 79 10.74 12.55 18.73
CA ASP A 79 9.75 13.23 17.90
C ASP A 79 9.97 12.97 16.40
N VAL A 80 11.22 12.96 15.93
CA VAL A 80 11.57 12.59 14.54
C VAL A 80 11.12 11.17 14.22
N LYS A 81 11.37 10.22 15.13
CA LYS A 81 10.93 8.81 14.96
C LYS A 81 9.40 8.68 14.86
N LYS A 82 8.64 9.55 15.53
CA LYS A 82 7.18 9.59 15.41
C LYS A 82 6.73 10.14 14.06
N MET A 83 7.42 11.16 13.52
CA MET A 83 7.12 11.71 12.19
C MET A 83 7.28 10.67 11.07
N VAL A 84 8.31 9.82 11.14
CA VAL A 84 8.55 8.73 10.17
C VAL A 84 7.30 7.87 9.99
N ARG A 85 6.60 7.54 11.08
CA ARG A 85 5.39 6.71 11.02
C ARG A 85 4.26 7.35 10.21
N GLY A 86 4.07 8.67 10.35
CA GLY A 86 3.06 9.41 9.60
C GLY A 86 3.34 9.38 8.10
N TYR A 87 4.59 9.61 7.70
CA TYR A 87 5.01 9.51 6.30
C TYR A 87 4.86 8.10 5.74
N LEU A 88 5.23 7.05 6.49
CA LEU A 88 5.05 5.67 6.04
C LEU A 88 3.58 5.36 5.72
N ASP A 89 2.64 5.93 6.48
CA ASP A 89 1.22 5.79 6.23
C ASP A 89 0.73 6.62 5.05
N SER A 90 1.18 7.88 4.92
CA SER A 90 0.83 8.77 3.81
C SER A 90 1.31 8.23 2.47
N LEU A 91 2.59 7.85 2.41
CA LEU A 91 3.26 7.35 1.20
C LEU A 91 2.93 5.89 0.86
N GLY A 92 2.07 5.22 1.63
CA GLY A 92 1.69 3.83 1.35
C GLY A 92 2.84 2.83 1.53
N LEU A 93 3.83 3.14 2.37
CA LEU A 93 4.96 2.25 2.69
C LEU A 93 4.62 1.29 3.84
N SER A 94 3.55 1.58 4.58
CA SER A 94 3.02 0.70 5.61
C SER A 94 1.80 -0.09 5.12
N VAL A 95 1.48 -1.20 5.79
CA VAL A 95 0.24 -1.98 5.54
C VAL A 95 -1.01 -1.10 5.70
N ALA A 96 -1.04 -0.22 6.70
CA ALA A 96 -2.16 0.69 6.92
C ALA A 96 -2.25 1.75 5.81
N GLY A 97 -1.10 2.27 5.36
CA GLY A 97 -1.02 3.21 4.25
C GLY A 97 -1.47 2.60 2.93
N MET A 98 -1.00 1.39 2.60
CA MET A 98 -1.45 0.63 1.43
C MET A 98 -2.98 0.45 1.43
N ASN A 99 -3.56 0.06 2.57
CA ASN A 99 -5.02 -0.09 2.68
C ASN A 99 -5.77 1.25 2.55
N ARG A 100 -5.27 2.32 3.20
CA ARG A 100 -5.87 3.65 3.15
C ARG A 100 -5.88 4.21 1.73
N ASN A 101 -4.76 4.09 1.04
CA ASN A 101 -4.59 4.57 -0.34
C ASN A 101 -5.26 3.63 -1.35
N ARG A 102 -5.77 2.47 -0.89
CA ARG A 102 -6.32 1.38 -1.71
C ARG A 102 -5.33 0.91 -2.75
N TRP A 103 -4.08 0.74 -2.35
CA TRP A 103 -3.02 0.24 -3.19
C TRP A 103 -2.78 -1.24 -2.90
N LYS A 104 -2.50 -1.99 -3.95
CA LYS A 104 -2.01 -3.37 -3.87
C LYS A 104 -0.88 -3.56 -4.86
N ILE A 105 0.09 -4.42 -4.53
CA ILE A 105 1.18 -4.76 -5.43
C ILE A 105 0.74 -5.97 -6.26
N ALA A 106 1.04 -5.96 -7.56
CA ALA A 106 0.80 -7.09 -8.45
C ALA A 106 1.60 -8.32 -7.97
N PRO A 107 1.19 -9.55 -8.34
CA PRO A 107 2.07 -10.70 -8.20
C PRO A 107 3.35 -10.48 -8.99
N SER A 108 4.51 -10.82 -8.41
CA SER A 108 5.78 -10.83 -9.15
C SER A 108 5.73 -11.91 -10.23
N ALA A 109 6.30 -11.62 -11.41
CA ALA A 109 6.40 -12.59 -12.51
C ALA A 109 7.18 -13.86 -12.13
N ASP A 110 8.10 -13.75 -11.17
CA ASP A 110 8.92 -14.86 -10.65
C ASP A 110 8.33 -15.53 -9.40
N ALA A 111 7.16 -15.09 -8.93
CA ALA A 111 6.51 -15.74 -7.82
C ALA A 111 6.09 -17.16 -8.25
N PRO A 112 6.52 -18.23 -7.55
CA PRO A 112 5.96 -19.53 -7.80
C PRO A 112 4.45 -19.41 -7.61
N VAL A 113 3.69 -19.88 -8.60
CA VAL A 113 2.24 -20.02 -8.49
C VAL A 113 2.01 -20.91 -7.28
N THR A 114 1.77 -20.30 -6.14
CA THR A 114 1.21 -21.00 -5.01
C THR A 114 -0.22 -21.27 -5.44
N ASP A 115 -0.47 -22.50 -5.87
CA ASP A 115 -1.82 -23.09 -5.89
C ASP A 115 -2.34 -23.13 -4.45
N GLY A 116 -2.55 -21.95 -3.87
CA GLY A 116 -3.50 -21.78 -2.79
C GLY A 116 -4.87 -22.07 -3.39
N PRO A 117 -5.72 -22.87 -2.72
CA PRO A 117 -6.96 -23.34 -3.31
C PRO A 117 -7.74 -22.13 -3.81
N VAL A 118 -8.03 -22.13 -5.12
CA VAL A 118 -8.95 -21.21 -5.77
C VAL A 118 -10.13 -21.06 -4.83
N SER A 119 -10.34 -19.85 -4.29
CA SER A 119 -11.39 -19.60 -3.32
C SER A 119 -12.72 -20.02 -3.95
N ALA A 120 -13.15 -21.23 -3.62
CA ALA A 120 -14.49 -21.69 -3.92
C ALA A 120 -15.42 -20.66 -3.28
N ALA A 121 -16.37 -20.15 -4.09
CA ALA A 121 -17.34 -19.17 -3.65
C ALA A 121 -17.86 -19.54 -2.26
N PRO A 122 -17.92 -18.60 -1.30
CA PRO A 122 -18.24 -18.93 0.08
C PRO A 122 -19.62 -19.59 0.10
N VAL A 123 -19.66 -20.87 0.46
CA VAL A 123 -20.92 -21.58 0.73
C VAL A 123 -21.63 -20.78 1.81
N ARG A 124 -22.81 -20.25 1.48
CA ARG A 124 -23.64 -19.45 2.38
C ARG A 124 -23.83 -20.23 3.68
N ARG A 125 -23.26 -19.75 4.78
CA ARG A 125 -23.55 -20.35 6.09
C ARG A 125 -25.03 -20.09 6.41
N PRO A 126 -25.79 -21.11 6.83
CA PRO A 126 -27.20 -20.94 7.19
C PRO A 126 -27.34 -19.86 8.26
N SER A 127 -28.22 -18.90 7.99
CA SER A 127 -28.44 -17.76 8.88
C SER A 127 -29.29 -18.16 10.09
N ALA A 128 -29.29 -17.35 11.15
CA ALA A 128 -30.15 -17.58 12.31
C ALA A 128 -31.65 -17.66 11.94
N ARG A 129 -32.07 -17.03 10.83
CA ARG A 129 -33.44 -17.10 10.30
C ARG A 129 -33.78 -18.45 9.67
N ASP A 130 -32.80 -19.17 9.13
CA ASP A 130 -33.01 -20.52 8.56
C ASP A 130 -33.28 -21.57 9.64
N ARG A 131 -32.98 -21.26 10.91
CA ARG A 131 -33.18 -22.15 12.07
C ARG A 131 -34.56 -22.00 12.71
N LEU A 132 -35.30 -20.94 12.41
CA LEU A 132 -36.66 -20.77 12.90
C LEU A 132 -37.64 -21.41 11.89
N LYS A 133 -37.87 -22.71 12.01
CA LYS A 133 -39.02 -23.35 11.34
C LYS A 133 -40.27 -23.13 12.20
N VAL A 134 -41.24 -22.39 11.67
CA VAL A 134 -42.57 -22.25 12.26
C VAL A 134 -43.24 -23.62 12.27
N VAL A 135 -43.59 -24.10 13.46
CA VAL A 135 -44.47 -25.26 13.63
C VAL A 135 -45.89 -24.78 13.30
N PRO A 136 -46.63 -25.44 12.39
CA PRO A 136 -48.04 -25.12 12.19
C PRO A 136 -48.80 -25.33 13.49
N SER A 137 -49.47 -24.29 13.98
CA SER A 137 -50.44 -24.42 15.07
C SER A 137 -51.55 -25.36 14.58
N GLY A 138 -51.56 -26.59 15.08
CA GLY A 138 -52.66 -27.52 14.87
C GLY A 138 -53.92 -26.91 15.48
N GLU A 139 -54.96 -26.81 14.65
CA GLU A 139 -56.31 -26.43 15.05
C GLU A 139 -56.81 -27.43 16.11
N GLY A 140 -57.05 -26.93 17.32
CA GLY A 140 -57.86 -27.64 18.30
C GLY A 140 -59.32 -27.58 17.85
N THR A 141 -59.90 -28.73 17.60
CA THR A 141 -61.36 -28.93 17.70
C THR A 141 -61.70 -29.28 19.14
#